data_AF-A0A9Q9XVM1-F1
#
_entry.id   AF-A0A9Q9XVM1-F1
#
_cell.length_a   1.000
_cell.length_b   1.000
_cell.length_c   1.000
_cell.angle_alpha   90.00
_cell.angle_beta   90.00
_cell.angle_gamma   90.00
#
_symmetry.space_group_name_H-M   'P 1'
#
loop_
_entity.id
_entity.type
_entity.pdbx_description
1 polymer ?
#
loop_
_entity_poly.entity_id
_entity_poly.type
_entity_poly.pdbx_seq_one_letter_code
_entity_poly.pdbx_strand_id
1 'polypeptide(L)'
;MLTMQSSVQHAPFLCEVNEYPQYHICQKDHPSIPSINTLILVFNGRGHIMSEISYRTFAGFLILLGCLGMTFAVYSSDAKCGSTKVRGILERSLRVIGGSEARRGSHPWLVSLRIRGSHFCAAAILTDHWLLTAAHCFASVSKDFLHKIEAVAGDFNQREVDRGEQNFQVKTVKFHEKYQRSSPMSYDIALLEIKGRILFGDFIKPVCLPYPGERFPPKTMCVVGGWGRITEKGPLSSVLQEVQLNLLEQSNCKHVLQTLRPGQKIFTVLCAGRENGGRDACQGDSGGPLLCPRADGCWVAVGVTSWGKGCGRSWNNNKIKPSSRRGSPGVFTDVLLFLSWIKSNLRKELNIGADRSLCSVHDGVVPGSEGIIKNPAHPGQSYNNNEMCLWSIQVAAGEHILLEFIEFDLENDTQCYSDHLTVYVDEDRRIGRFCGGQPPPPVLIGGSHSITVQFVSDVSSTGAGFAIQFHGVDKDYRFGELNLSDWFLLLLCTQL
;
A
#
# COMPACT_ATOMS: atom_id res chain seq x y z
N MET A 1 0.85 47.14 65.83
CA MET A 1 -0.43 47.15 65.09
C MET A 1 -0.12 46.77 63.65
N LEU A 2 -0.55 45.56 63.24
CA LEU A 2 -1.04 45.10 61.91
C LEU A 2 -0.34 45.63 60.64
N THR A 3 0.08 44.87 59.61
CA THR A 3 0.30 43.43 59.31
C THR A 3 0.98 43.38 57.92
N MET A 4 1.76 42.30 57.65
CA MET A 4 2.25 41.68 56.39
C MET A 4 1.71 42.24 55.02
N GLN A 5 2.38 42.22 53.85
CA GLN A 5 3.13 41.16 53.16
C GLN A 5 3.64 41.68 51.78
N SER A 6 4.63 41.00 51.20
CA SER A 6 5.24 41.21 49.87
C SER A 6 4.41 40.65 48.69
N SER A 7 4.53 41.22 47.49
CA SER A 7 4.68 40.45 46.23
C SER A 7 4.90 41.36 45.01
N VAL A 8 5.96 41.07 44.24
CA VAL A 8 6.10 41.46 42.84
C VAL A 8 5.37 40.38 42.03
N GLN A 9 4.44 40.76 41.16
CA GLN A 9 3.79 39.84 40.21
C GLN A 9 3.90 40.38 38.79
N HIS A 10 4.77 39.72 38.02
CA HIS A 10 4.58 39.53 36.58
C HIS A 10 3.60 38.36 36.38
N ALA A 11 2.55 38.55 35.59
CA ALA A 11 1.71 37.50 34.99
C ALA A 11 0.79 38.13 33.93
N PRO A 12 0.21 37.36 32.98
CA PRO A 12 0.86 36.42 32.06
C PRO A 12 0.45 36.69 30.60
N PHE A 13 1.26 36.21 29.64
CA PHE A 13 0.80 35.99 28.27
C PHE A 13 0.01 34.68 28.22
N LEU A 14 -1.20 34.69 27.66
CA LEU A 14 -1.96 33.50 27.31
C LEU A 14 -1.59 33.10 25.88
N CYS A 15 -0.94 31.96 25.72
CA CYS A 15 -0.80 31.29 24.43
C CYS A 15 -1.88 30.21 24.35
N GLU A 16 -2.90 30.40 23.51
CA GLU A 16 -3.73 29.29 23.04
C GLU A 16 -2.93 28.51 21.99
N VAL A 17 -2.70 27.23 22.28
CA VAL A 17 -2.04 26.30 21.39
C VAL A 17 -3.10 25.73 20.45
N ASN A 18 -3.16 26.26 19.21
CA ASN A 18 -3.83 25.58 18.10
C ASN A 18 -2.78 24.77 17.32
N GLU A 19 -3.07 23.49 17.14
CA GLU A 19 -2.21 22.45 16.57
C GLU A 19 -2.05 22.63 15.06
N TYR A 20 -0.95 23.25 14.61
CA TYR A 20 -0.19 22.98 13.37
C TYR A 20 1.03 23.93 13.36
N PRO A 21 2.28 23.45 13.46
CA PRO A 21 3.46 24.32 13.48
C PRO A 21 3.98 24.53 12.05
N GLN A 22 3.63 25.66 11.41
CA GLN A 22 4.51 26.32 10.42
C GLN A 22 4.22 27.83 10.21
N TYR A 23 3.45 28.49 11.08
CA TYR A 23 3.36 29.96 11.12
C TYR A 23 3.11 30.44 12.56
N HIS A 24 3.85 31.45 13.03
CA HIS A 24 3.55 32.15 14.28
C HIS A 24 2.75 33.43 13.95
N ILE A 25 1.52 33.53 14.44
CA ILE A 25 0.72 34.77 14.40
C ILE A 25 0.54 35.23 15.85
N CYS A 26 1.10 36.39 16.20
CA CYS A 26 0.86 37.03 17.49
C CYS A 26 -0.25 38.08 17.31
N GLN A 27 -1.38 37.90 18.01
CA GLN A 27 -2.48 38.87 18.04
C GLN A 27 -2.58 39.48 19.44
N LYS A 28 -2.95 40.77 19.51
CA LYS A 28 -3.16 41.51 20.75
C LYS A 28 -4.67 41.73 20.91
N ASP A 29 -5.29 41.16 21.93
CA ASP A 29 -6.75 41.21 22.10
C ASP A 29 -7.25 42.55 22.62
N HIS A 30 -8.18 43.18 21.88
CA HIS A 30 -9.60 43.32 22.28
C HIS A 30 -10.44 43.91 21.10
N PRO A 31 -11.79 43.88 21.13
CA PRO A 31 -12.60 43.38 20.02
C PRO A 31 -13.09 44.47 19.07
N SER A 32 -13.59 44.03 17.90
CA SER A 32 -14.32 44.74 16.84
C SER A 32 -13.50 45.35 15.67
N ILE A 33 -13.63 44.68 14.50
CA ILE A 33 -13.40 45.11 13.11
C ILE A 33 -11.94 45.53 12.74
N PRO A 34 -11.23 44.82 11.84
CA PRO A 34 -9.88 45.21 11.44
C PRO A 34 -9.88 46.34 10.39
N SER A 35 -9.10 47.39 10.67
CA SER A 35 -8.77 48.50 9.76
C SER A 35 -7.57 48.20 8.84
N ILE A 36 -7.48 48.94 7.73
CA ILE A 36 -6.87 48.64 6.42
C ILE A 36 -5.33 48.53 6.30
N ASN A 37 -4.51 48.59 7.35
CA ASN A 37 -3.05 48.70 7.19
C ASN A 37 -2.24 47.57 7.85
N THR A 38 -2.23 46.37 7.25
CA THR A 38 -1.29 45.28 7.61
C THR A 38 -0.22 45.11 6.53
N LEU A 39 1.05 45.26 6.90
CA LEU A 39 2.22 45.12 6.04
C LEU A 39 2.77 43.68 6.15
N ILE A 40 3.02 43.01 5.01
CA ILE A 40 3.60 41.65 4.97
C ILE A 40 5.01 41.71 4.38
N LEU A 41 5.99 41.18 5.11
CA LEU A 41 7.40 41.08 4.70
C LEU A 41 7.75 39.64 4.33
N VAL A 42 8.37 39.44 3.17
CA VAL A 42 8.80 38.12 2.67
C VAL A 42 10.32 38.01 2.77
N PHE A 43 10.80 36.93 3.40
CA PHE A 43 12.24 36.66 3.59
C PHE A 43 12.67 35.42 2.79
N ASN A 44 13.93 35.37 2.35
CA ASN A 44 14.51 34.15 1.78
C ASN A 44 15.02 33.17 2.86
N GLY A 45 15.41 31.95 2.44
CA GLY A 45 15.97 30.91 3.31
C GLY A 45 17.31 31.25 3.98
N ARG A 46 17.78 32.50 3.89
CA ARG A 46 18.90 33.07 4.67
C ARG A 46 18.50 34.28 5.52
N GLY A 47 17.20 34.60 5.63
CA GLY A 47 16.68 35.65 6.50
C GLY A 47 16.76 37.08 5.93
N HIS A 48 16.92 37.28 4.62
CA HIS A 48 16.92 38.62 4.00
C HIS A 48 15.55 38.97 3.38
N ILE A 49 15.08 40.21 3.59
CA ILE A 49 13.82 40.76 3.04
C ILE A 49 13.95 40.85 1.51
N MET A 50 13.05 40.20 0.79
CA MET A 50 13.04 40.18 -0.68
C MET A 50 12.05 41.17 -1.32
N SER A 51 10.97 41.59 -0.64
CA SER A 51 10.04 42.61 -1.13
C SER A 51 9.04 43.10 -0.07
N GLU A 52 8.61 44.36 -0.17
CA GLU A 52 7.43 44.90 0.52
C GLU A 52 6.19 44.82 -0.40
N ILE A 53 5.12 44.12 0.02
CA ILE A 53 3.89 44.04 -0.76
C ILE A 53 2.71 44.53 0.10
N SER A 54 2.05 45.59 -0.36
CA SER A 54 0.79 46.08 0.21
C SER A 54 -0.38 45.19 -0.24
N TYR A 55 -1.30 44.88 0.68
CA TYR A 55 -2.44 43.96 0.52
C TYR A 55 -3.31 44.22 -0.74
N ARG A 56 -3.27 45.44 -1.30
CA ARG A 56 -3.99 45.80 -2.52
C ARG A 56 -3.48 45.08 -3.79
N THR A 57 -2.24 44.61 -3.82
CA THR A 57 -1.67 43.98 -5.03
C THR A 57 -1.93 42.47 -5.10
N PHE A 58 -2.12 41.81 -3.95
CA PHE A 58 -2.34 40.36 -3.89
C PHE A 58 -3.80 39.98 -4.21
N ALA A 59 -4.77 40.80 -3.77
CA ALA A 59 -6.17 40.63 -4.14
C ALA A 59 -6.41 40.88 -5.65
N GLY A 60 -5.65 41.81 -6.26
CA GLY A 60 -5.74 42.07 -7.70
C GLY A 60 -5.26 40.91 -8.58
N PHE A 61 -4.25 40.16 -8.12
CA PHE A 61 -3.68 39.04 -8.89
C PHE A 61 -4.59 37.80 -8.90
N LEU A 62 -5.30 37.55 -7.80
CA LEU A 62 -6.32 36.48 -7.70
C LEU A 62 -7.58 36.81 -8.51
N ILE A 63 -7.95 38.08 -8.64
CA ILE A 63 -9.10 38.51 -9.45
C ILE A 63 -8.77 38.44 -10.95
N LEU A 64 -7.54 38.75 -11.36
CA LEU A 64 -7.09 38.64 -12.77
C LEU A 64 -7.01 37.19 -13.27
N LEU A 65 -6.68 36.22 -12.40
CA LEU A 65 -6.72 34.79 -12.72
C LEU A 65 -8.16 34.25 -12.80
N GLY A 66 -9.10 34.83 -12.05
CA GLY A 66 -10.53 34.53 -12.16
C GLY A 66 -11.19 35.04 -13.45
N CYS A 67 -10.67 36.13 -14.04
CA CYS A 67 -11.21 36.71 -15.28
C CYS A 67 -10.78 36.00 -16.57
N LEU A 68 -9.79 35.10 -16.51
CA LEU A 68 -9.31 34.33 -17.68
C LEU A 68 -9.87 32.90 -17.76
N GLY A 69 -10.80 32.52 -16.88
CA GLY A 69 -11.49 31.22 -16.96
C GLY A 69 -10.59 30.00 -16.83
N MET A 70 -9.33 30.15 -16.40
CA MET A 70 -8.45 29.02 -16.10
C MET A 70 -8.62 28.61 -14.64
N THR A 71 -9.64 27.80 -14.39
CA THR A 71 -9.67 26.95 -13.20
C THR A 71 -8.50 25.98 -13.31
N PHE A 72 -7.38 26.26 -12.64
CA PHE A 72 -6.42 25.21 -12.32
C PHE A 72 -7.06 24.34 -11.24
N ALA A 73 -7.80 23.32 -11.67
CA ALA A 73 -8.15 22.22 -10.81
C ALA A 73 -6.84 21.53 -10.40
N VAL A 74 -6.38 21.81 -9.17
CA VAL A 74 -5.38 20.96 -8.53
C VAL A 74 -6.08 19.62 -8.25
N TYR A 75 -6.01 18.71 -9.21
CA TYR A 75 -6.56 17.36 -9.11
C TYR A 75 -5.61 16.51 -8.27
N SER A 76 -5.58 16.77 -6.95
CA SER A 76 -5.02 15.81 -6.00
C SER A 76 -6.13 14.82 -5.67
N SER A 77 -6.15 13.69 -6.37
CA SER A 77 -6.99 12.56 -6.00
C SER A 77 -6.09 11.39 -5.63
N ASP A 78 -5.84 11.19 -4.34
CA ASP A 78 -5.54 9.85 -3.87
C ASP A 78 -6.79 9.00 -4.14
N ALA A 79 -6.77 8.31 -5.28
CA ALA A 79 -7.90 7.53 -5.74
C ALA A 79 -8.06 6.32 -4.82
N LYS A 80 -9.11 6.34 -4.00
CA LYS A 80 -9.48 5.20 -3.13
C LYS A 80 -9.52 3.91 -3.93
N CYS A 81 -8.67 2.95 -3.55
CA CYS A 81 -8.60 1.64 -4.18
C CYS A 81 -9.94 0.90 -4.08
N GLY A 82 -10.17 -0.05 -4.98
CA GLY A 82 -11.31 -0.97 -4.92
C GLY A 82 -12.67 -0.27 -5.01
N SER A 83 -12.73 1.00 -5.39
CA SER A 83 -13.96 1.77 -5.52
C SER A 83 -14.43 1.81 -6.97
N THR A 84 -15.74 1.68 -7.20
CA THR A 84 -16.36 1.87 -8.52
C THR A 84 -17.64 2.69 -8.38
N LYS A 85 -17.93 3.54 -9.37
CA LYS A 85 -19.19 4.29 -9.41
C LYS A 85 -20.39 3.41 -9.80
N VAL A 86 -20.14 2.21 -10.34
CA VAL A 86 -21.19 1.29 -10.75
C VAL A 86 -21.68 0.48 -9.54
N ARG A 87 -22.90 0.76 -9.07
CA ARG A 87 -23.55 -0.03 -8.01
C ARG A 87 -24.06 -1.39 -8.55
N GLY A 88 -24.07 -2.40 -7.67
CA GLY A 88 -24.80 -3.66 -7.90
C GLY A 88 -24.13 -4.67 -8.83
N ILE A 89 -22.80 -4.71 -8.92
CA ILE A 89 -22.05 -5.75 -9.68
C ILE A 89 -22.46 -7.17 -9.25
N LEU A 90 -22.79 -7.36 -7.97
CA LEU A 90 -23.25 -8.66 -7.45
C LEU A 90 -24.75 -8.93 -7.69
N GLU A 91 -25.60 -7.89 -7.69
CA GLU A 91 -27.07 -8.01 -7.60
C GLU A 91 -27.77 -8.44 -8.90
N ARG A 92 -27.18 -8.24 -10.08
CA ARG A 92 -27.85 -8.53 -11.37
C ARG A 92 -27.35 -9.77 -12.14
N SER A 93 -26.27 -10.44 -11.73
CA SER A 93 -25.80 -11.65 -12.43
C SER A 93 -26.49 -12.96 -11.99
N LEU A 94 -27.47 -12.88 -11.07
CA LEU A 94 -28.22 -14.03 -10.55
C LEU A 94 -28.91 -14.88 -11.64
N ARG A 95 -29.03 -14.38 -12.89
CA ARG A 95 -29.73 -15.07 -13.99
C ARG A 95 -28.87 -15.53 -15.17
N VAL A 96 -27.59 -15.14 -15.27
CA VAL A 96 -26.79 -15.37 -16.51
C VAL A 96 -25.79 -16.51 -16.30
N ILE A 97 -25.88 -17.57 -17.11
CA ILE A 97 -24.99 -18.74 -17.08
C ILE A 97 -23.89 -18.51 -18.15
N GLY A 98 -22.61 -18.59 -17.78
CA GLY A 98 -21.48 -18.41 -18.70
C GLY A 98 -20.79 -17.04 -18.71
N GLY A 99 -21.13 -16.16 -17.76
CA GLY A 99 -20.66 -14.76 -17.75
C GLY A 99 -21.64 -13.83 -18.46
N SER A 100 -21.44 -12.52 -18.32
CA SER A 100 -22.25 -11.50 -18.96
C SER A 100 -21.39 -10.31 -19.35
N GLU A 101 -21.87 -9.49 -20.29
CA GLU A 101 -21.25 -8.20 -20.57
C GLU A 101 -21.16 -7.37 -19.29
N ALA A 102 -19.96 -6.88 -18.99
CA ALA A 102 -19.74 -6.01 -17.86
C ALA A 102 -20.39 -4.64 -18.12
N ARG A 103 -20.60 -3.86 -17.07
CA ARG A 103 -20.99 -2.46 -17.25
C ARG A 103 -19.75 -1.62 -17.47
N ARG A 104 -19.82 -0.66 -18.38
CA ARG A 104 -18.78 0.35 -18.55
C ARG A 104 -18.42 0.98 -17.19
N GLY A 105 -17.16 0.87 -16.80
CA GLY A 105 -16.64 1.36 -15.51
C GLY A 105 -16.86 0.46 -14.29
N SER A 106 -17.40 -0.76 -14.42
CA SER A 106 -17.53 -1.69 -13.28
C SER A 106 -16.18 -2.25 -12.82
N HIS A 107 -15.20 -2.35 -13.72
CA HIS A 107 -13.85 -2.86 -13.45
C HIS A 107 -12.75 -1.82 -13.74
N PRO A 108 -12.71 -0.68 -13.03
CA PRO A 108 -11.80 0.42 -13.35
C PRO A 108 -10.31 0.10 -13.10
N TRP A 109 -10.01 -1.01 -12.44
CA TRP A 109 -8.66 -1.51 -12.18
C TRP A 109 -8.15 -2.47 -13.26
N LEU A 110 -9.00 -2.91 -14.17
CA LEU A 110 -8.63 -3.91 -15.16
C LEU A 110 -7.84 -3.28 -16.31
N VAL A 111 -6.77 -3.94 -16.71
CA VAL A 111 -5.88 -3.51 -17.79
C VAL A 111 -5.79 -4.61 -18.84
N SER A 112 -5.93 -4.23 -20.11
CA SER A 112 -5.67 -5.12 -21.24
C SER A 112 -4.18 -5.06 -21.62
N LEU A 113 -3.48 -6.19 -21.54
CA LEU A 113 -2.13 -6.33 -22.08
C LEU A 113 -2.22 -6.76 -23.55
N ARG A 114 -1.58 -5.99 -24.43
CA ARG A 114 -1.63 -6.18 -25.88
C ARG A 114 -0.24 -6.36 -26.48
N ILE A 115 -0.13 -7.23 -27.48
CA ILE A 115 1.05 -7.36 -28.36
C ILE A 115 0.58 -7.02 -29.77
N ARG A 116 1.17 -5.98 -30.38
CA ARG A 116 0.77 -5.51 -31.72
C ARG A 116 -0.74 -5.23 -31.81
N GLY A 117 -1.29 -4.55 -30.80
CA GLY A 117 -2.71 -4.24 -30.68
C GLY A 117 -3.63 -5.44 -30.34
N SER A 118 -3.12 -6.67 -30.30
CA SER A 118 -3.91 -7.85 -29.96
C SER A 118 -3.83 -8.17 -28.47
N HIS A 119 -4.98 -8.25 -27.80
CA HIS A 119 -5.09 -8.67 -26.40
C HIS A 119 -4.58 -10.10 -26.21
N PHE A 120 -3.80 -10.33 -25.15
CA PHE A 120 -3.29 -11.68 -24.82
C PHE A 120 -3.39 -12.04 -23.33
N CYS A 121 -3.34 -11.05 -22.44
CA CYS A 121 -3.51 -11.20 -21.00
C CYS A 121 -4.14 -9.93 -20.40
N ALA A 122 -4.55 -10.03 -19.14
CA ALA A 122 -4.99 -8.92 -18.32
C ALA A 122 -4.00 -8.61 -17.18
N ALA A 123 -4.20 -7.47 -16.55
CA ALA A 123 -3.51 -7.07 -15.33
C ALA A 123 -4.45 -6.23 -14.44
N ALA A 124 -4.07 -6.01 -13.19
CA ALA A 124 -4.77 -5.16 -12.23
C ALA A 124 -3.90 -3.96 -11.83
N ILE A 125 -4.48 -2.77 -11.79
CA ILE A 125 -3.79 -1.56 -11.33
C ILE A 125 -3.61 -1.62 -9.82
N LEU A 126 -2.36 -1.58 -9.34
CA LEU A 126 -2.05 -1.46 -7.90
C LEU A 126 -1.76 -0.01 -7.51
N THR A 127 -0.96 0.67 -8.32
CA THR A 127 -0.59 2.08 -8.13
C THR A 127 -0.64 2.80 -9.48
N ASP A 128 -0.22 4.07 -9.52
CA ASP A 128 -0.11 4.81 -10.78
C ASP A 128 1.08 4.40 -11.66
N HIS A 129 1.94 3.49 -11.21
CA HIS A 129 3.08 2.97 -11.98
C HIS A 129 3.15 1.44 -12.04
N TRP A 130 2.41 0.76 -11.16
CA TRP A 130 2.54 -0.68 -10.96
C TRP A 130 1.26 -1.43 -11.22
N LEU A 131 1.39 -2.50 -12.00
CA LEU A 131 0.32 -3.45 -12.30
C LEU A 131 0.67 -4.83 -11.74
N LEU A 132 -0.35 -5.56 -11.31
CA LEU A 132 -0.30 -6.96 -10.90
C LEU A 132 -0.78 -7.87 -12.04
N THR A 133 -0.04 -8.93 -12.33
CA THR A 133 -0.43 -9.91 -13.37
C THR A 133 0.15 -11.29 -13.08
N ALA A 134 -0.10 -12.26 -13.96
CA ALA A 134 0.46 -13.60 -13.89
C ALA A 134 1.84 -13.65 -14.57
N ALA A 135 2.78 -14.40 -13.97
CA ALA A 135 4.11 -14.57 -14.53
C ALA A 135 4.08 -15.29 -15.88
N HIS A 136 3.20 -16.27 -16.07
CA HIS A 136 3.14 -17.05 -17.31
C HIS A 136 2.81 -16.20 -18.55
N CYS A 137 2.13 -15.06 -18.39
CA CYS A 137 1.86 -14.12 -19.49
C CYS A 137 3.14 -13.63 -20.16
N PHE A 138 4.25 -13.58 -19.42
CA PHE A 138 5.54 -13.09 -19.90
C PHE A 138 6.61 -14.20 -19.98
N ALA A 139 6.26 -15.45 -19.68
CA ALA A 139 7.23 -16.55 -19.62
C ALA A 139 7.94 -16.80 -20.96
N SER A 140 7.25 -16.58 -22.08
CA SER A 140 7.77 -16.75 -23.45
C SER A 140 8.14 -15.43 -24.14
N VAL A 141 8.04 -14.30 -23.43
CA VAL A 141 8.39 -12.98 -23.97
C VAL A 141 9.84 -12.69 -23.63
N SER A 142 10.67 -12.39 -24.65
CA SER A 142 12.05 -11.96 -24.41
C SER A 142 12.10 -10.51 -23.93
N LYS A 143 13.15 -10.14 -23.18
CA LYS A 143 13.33 -8.77 -22.67
C LYS A 143 13.30 -7.73 -23.81
N ASP A 144 13.88 -8.07 -24.94
CA ASP A 144 13.93 -7.19 -26.13
C ASP A 144 12.54 -6.95 -26.76
N PHE A 145 11.52 -7.72 -26.40
CA PHE A 145 10.16 -7.53 -26.90
C PHE A 145 9.22 -6.84 -25.90
N LEU A 146 9.68 -6.54 -24.68
CA LEU A 146 8.84 -5.89 -23.66
C LEU A 146 8.34 -4.51 -24.09
N HIS A 147 9.16 -3.75 -24.82
CA HIS A 147 8.78 -2.42 -25.33
C HIS A 147 7.65 -2.45 -26.37
N LYS A 148 7.30 -3.63 -26.91
CA LYS A 148 6.19 -3.84 -27.85
C LYS A 148 4.89 -4.23 -27.15
N ILE A 149 4.92 -4.38 -25.83
CA ILE A 149 3.76 -4.68 -25.01
C ILE A 149 3.15 -3.38 -24.53
N GLU A 150 1.85 -3.28 -24.79
CA GLU A 150 1.01 -2.15 -24.41
C GLU A 150 0.10 -2.57 -23.25
N ALA A 151 0.02 -1.74 -22.23
CA ALA A 151 -0.89 -1.85 -21.12
C ALA A 151 -1.97 -0.77 -21.28
N VAL A 152 -3.19 -1.19 -21.59
CA VAL A 152 -4.32 -0.29 -21.87
C VAL A 152 -5.30 -0.31 -20.70
N ALA A 153 -5.39 0.82 -19.99
CA ALA A 153 -6.28 1.03 -18.86
C ALA A 153 -7.54 1.80 -19.30
N GLY A 154 -8.69 1.49 -18.67
CA GLY A 154 -9.97 2.17 -18.95
C GLY A 154 -10.69 1.72 -20.23
N ASP A 155 -10.16 0.71 -20.90
CA ASP A 155 -10.77 0.04 -22.06
C ASP A 155 -12.04 -0.71 -21.65
N PHE A 156 -13.04 -0.73 -22.53
CA PHE A 156 -14.28 -1.47 -22.40
C PHE A 156 -14.57 -2.27 -23.68
N ASN A 157 -14.39 -1.65 -24.85
CA ASN A 157 -14.58 -2.28 -26.15
C ASN A 157 -13.33 -2.10 -27.03
N GLN A 158 -12.60 -3.20 -27.23
CA GLN A 158 -11.32 -3.24 -27.95
C GLN A 158 -11.39 -2.84 -29.44
N ARG A 159 -12.58 -2.57 -29.98
CA ARG A 159 -12.79 -2.10 -31.36
C ARG A 159 -12.85 -0.58 -31.48
N GLU A 160 -12.96 0.13 -30.38
CA GLU A 160 -13.09 1.57 -30.29
C GLU A 160 -12.11 2.12 -29.24
N VAL A 161 -11.79 3.41 -29.33
CA VAL A 161 -10.99 4.08 -28.29
C VAL A 161 -11.96 4.66 -27.29
N ASP A 162 -11.98 4.10 -26.08
CA ASP A 162 -12.94 4.50 -25.06
C ASP A 162 -12.56 5.83 -24.40
N ARG A 163 -13.57 6.60 -23.97
CA ARG A 163 -13.33 7.90 -23.32
C ARG A 163 -12.54 7.70 -22.03
N GLY A 164 -11.34 8.29 -21.99
CA GLY A 164 -10.46 8.21 -20.83
C GLY A 164 -9.53 7.00 -20.84
N GLU A 165 -9.53 6.20 -21.92
CA GLU A 165 -8.54 5.14 -22.15
C GLU A 165 -7.12 5.71 -22.12
N GLN A 166 -6.22 5.01 -21.43
CA GLN A 166 -4.81 5.37 -21.33
C GLN A 166 -3.95 4.18 -21.73
N ASN A 167 -3.01 4.39 -22.67
CA ASN A 167 -2.09 3.37 -23.16
C ASN A 167 -0.68 3.65 -22.64
N PHE A 168 -0.06 2.62 -22.08
CA PHE A 168 1.29 2.67 -21.52
C PHE A 168 2.17 1.57 -22.09
N GLN A 169 3.45 1.86 -22.31
CA GLN A 169 4.44 0.83 -22.59
C GLN A 169 4.88 0.16 -21.28
N VAL A 170 5.14 -1.14 -21.33
CA VAL A 170 5.76 -1.86 -20.20
C VAL A 170 7.25 -1.47 -20.12
N LYS A 171 7.66 -0.93 -18.96
CA LYS A 171 9.06 -0.57 -18.65
C LYS A 171 9.83 -1.80 -18.18
N THR A 172 9.33 -2.49 -17.16
CA THR A 172 9.97 -3.69 -16.59
C THR A 172 8.93 -4.73 -16.18
N VAL A 173 9.37 -5.99 -16.11
CA VAL A 173 8.58 -7.12 -15.61
C VAL A 173 9.36 -7.81 -14.52
N LYS A 174 8.78 -7.88 -13.32
CA LYS A 174 9.38 -8.49 -12.15
C LYS A 174 8.64 -9.78 -11.81
N PHE A 175 9.29 -10.91 -12.05
CA PHE A 175 8.80 -12.23 -11.70
C PHE A 175 9.08 -12.52 -10.22
N HIS A 176 8.18 -13.25 -9.57
CA HIS A 176 8.51 -13.84 -8.27
C HIS A 176 9.72 -14.78 -8.42
N GLU A 177 10.69 -14.72 -7.50
CA GLU A 177 12.00 -15.36 -7.63
C GLU A 177 11.89 -16.89 -7.69
N LYS A 178 10.84 -17.44 -7.06
CA LYS A 178 10.51 -18.87 -7.08
C LYS A 178 9.66 -19.33 -8.28
N TYR A 179 9.30 -18.44 -9.20
CA TYR A 179 8.56 -18.81 -10.40
C TYR A 179 9.41 -19.70 -11.32
N GLN A 180 8.84 -20.82 -11.76
CA GLN A 180 9.51 -21.76 -12.66
C GLN A 180 8.67 -21.98 -13.92
N ARG A 181 9.27 -21.77 -15.10
CA ARG A 181 8.62 -22.00 -16.39
C ARG A 181 8.15 -23.44 -16.59
N SER A 182 8.87 -24.41 -16.02
CA SER A 182 8.53 -25.84 -16.07
C SER A 182 7.33 -26.23 -15.19
N SER A 183 6.97 -25.39 -14.21
CA SER A 183 5.83 -25.59 -13.30
C SER A 183 5.02 -24.31 -13.15
N PRO A 184 4.30 -23.88 -14.22
CA PRO A 184 3.76 -22.53 -14.33
C PRO A 184 2.58 -22.24 -13.40
N MET A 185 2.15 -23.19 -12.56
CA MET A 185 1.02 -23.00 -11.63
C MET A 185 1.47 -22.54 -10.24
N SER A 186 2.76 -22.62 -9.91
CA SER A 186 3.29 -22.22 -8.61
C SER A 186 4.05 -20.91 -8.75
N TYR A 187 3.85 -20.00 -7.79
CA TYR A 187 4.47 -18.67 -7.80
C TYR A 187 4.15 -17.89 -9.09
N ASP A 188 2.98 -18.12 -9.69
CA ASP A 188 2.57 -17.53 -10.97
C ASP A 188 2.06 -16.10 -10.79
N ILE A 189 2.98 -15.20 -10.44
CA ILE A 189 2.73 -13.80 -10.15
C ILE A 189 3.88 -12.94 -10.64
N ALA A 190 3.55 -11.80 -11.22
CA ALA A 190 4.49 -10.81 -11.67
C ALA A 190 3.96 -9.39 -11.41
N LEU A 191 4.90 -8.45 -11.26
CA LEU A 191 4.63 -7.02 -11.25
C LEU A 191 5.14 -6.39 -12.54
N LEU A 192 4.33 -5.52 -13.13
CA LEU A 192 4.69 -4.73 -14.30
C LEU A 192 4.86 -3.29 -13.86
N GLU A 193 6.00 -2.71 -14.21
CA GLU A 193 6.19 -1.26 -14.15
C GLU A 193 5.88 -0.69 -15.53
N ILE A 194 5.06 0.35 -15.59
CA ILE A 194 4.75 1.04 -16.84
C ILE A 194 5.67 2.27 -17.05
N LYS A 195 5.77 2.73 -18.29
CA LYS A 195 6.36 4.04 -18.59
C LYS A 195 5.32 5.14 -18.43
N GLY A 196 5.67 6.19 -17.68
CA GLY A 196 4.73 7.27 -17.34
C GLY A 196 3.90 6.92 -16.11
N ARG A 197 2.82 7.69 -15.87
CA ARG A 197 1.93 7.55 -14.72
C ARG A 197 0.48 7.43 -15.15
N ILE A 198 -0.28 6.59 -14.46
CA ILE A 198 -1.73 6.48 -14.63
C ILE A 198 -2.40 7.70 -14.01
N LEU A 199 -3.27 8.35 -14.78
CA LEU A 199 -4.16 9.39 -14.26
C LEU A 199 -5.46 8.73 -13.81
N PHE A 200 -5.70 8.73 -12.50
CA PHE A 200 -6.91 8.14 -11.95
C PHE A 200 -8.15 8.99 -12.25
N GLY A 201 -9.28 8.32 -12.44
CA GLY A 201 -10.55 8.94 -12.75
C GLY A 201 -11.71 7.99 -12.51
N ASP A 202 -12.82 8.23 -13.20
CA ASP A 202 -14.04 7.44 -13.00
C ASP A 202 -13.94 6.01 -13.53
N PHE A 203 -13.18 5.82 -14.61
CA PHE A 203 -13.03 4.55 -15.32
C PHE A 203 -11.67 3.89 -15.10
N ILE A 204 -10.75 4.56 -14.38
CA ILE A 204 -9.39 4.07 -14.12
C ILE A 204 -9.06 4.32 -12.65
N LYS A 205 -8.95 3.25 -11.87
CA LYS A 205 -8.69 3.29 -10.42
C LYS A 205 -7.89 2.08 -9.98
N PRO A 206 -7.12 2.16 -8.89
CA PRO A 206 -6.43 0.98 -8.36
C PRO A 206 -7.41 0.00 -7.71
N VAL A 207 -7.06 -1.29 -7.71
CA VAL A 207 -7.72 -2.32 -6.88
C VAL A 207 -7.08 -2.35 -5.50
N CYS A 208 -7.85 -2.72 -4.47
CA CYS A 208 -7.25 -2.97 -3.16
C CYS A 208 -6.54 -4.32 -3.13
N LEU A 209 -5.41 -4.36 -2.43
CA LEU A 209 -4.80 -5.61 -2.00
C LEU A 209 -5.45 -6.09 -0.69
N PRO A 210 -5.46 -7.41 -0.44
CA PRO A 210 -5.93 -7.93 0.82
C PRO A 210 -5.01 -7.52 1.96
N TYR A 211 -5.55 -7.50 3.17
CA TYR A 211 -4.75 -7.26 4.37
C TYR A 211 -4.05 -8.55 4.82
N PRO A 212 -2.88 -8.45 5.49
CA PRO A 212 -2.26 -9.62 6.10
C PRO A 212 -3.27 -10.36 6.98
N GLY A 213 -3.45 -11.67 6.76
CA GLY A 213 -4.39 -12.48 7.53
C GLY A 213 -5.88 -12.27 7.21
N GLU A 214 -6.24 -11.38 6.28
CA GLU A 214 -7.63 -11.17 5.88
C GLU A 214 -8.25 -12.46 5.34
N ARG A 215 -9.49 -12.76 5.78
CA ARG A 215 -10.16 -14.01 5.45
C ARG A 215 -11.35 -13.76 4.54
N PHE A 216 -11.33 -14.44 3.39
CA PHE A 216 -12.48 -14.56 2.51
C PHE A 216 -13.02 -15.99 2.62
N PRO A 217 -14.15 -16.22 3.33
CA PRO A 217 -14.62 -17.57 3.60
C PRO A 217 -14.99 -18.32 2.31
N PRO A 218 -14.92 -19.67 2.30
CA PRO A 218 -15.43 -20.45 1.18
C PRO A 218 -16.88 -20.07 0.86
N LYS A 219 -17.25 -20.16 -0.42
CA LYS A 219 -18.54 -19.70 -0.98
C LYS A 219 -18.70 -18.18 -1.01
N THR A 220 -17.68 -17.39 -0.68
CA THR A 220 -17.69 -15.96 -1.00
C THR A 220 -17.86 -15.79 -2.51
N MET A 221 -18.84 -14.98 -2.90
CA MET A 221 -19.10 -14.63 -4.29
C MET A 221 -18.12 -13.57 -4.74
N CYS A 222 -17.21 -13.96 -5.62
CA CYS A 222 -16.19 -13.09 -6.21
C CYS A 222 -16.43 -12.93 -7.71
N VAL A 223 -15.78 -11.94 -8.32
CA VAL A 223 -15.97 -11.55 -9.71
C VAL A 223 -14.64 -11.58 -10.44
N VAL A 224 -14.65 -12.09 -11.67
CA VAL A 224 -13.54 -11.93 -12.63
C VAL A 224 -14.08 -11.14 -13.79
N GLY A 225 -13.32 -10.14 -14.25
CA GLY A 225 -13.57 -9.40 -15.48
C GLY A 225 -12.48 -9.65 -16.50
N GLY A 226 -12.82 -9.66 -17.79
CA GLY A 226 -11.83 -9.85 -18.85
C GLY A 226 -12.40 -9.91 -20.27
N TRP A 227 -11.49 -9.94 -21.24
CA TRP A 227 -11.77 -10.04 -22.68
C TRP A 227 -11.44 -11.44 -23.23
N GLY A 228 -11.33 -12.41 -22.33
CA GLY A 228 -11.10 -13.80 -22.68
C GLY A 228 -12.23 -14.41 -23.50
N ARG A 229 -12.04 -15.69 -23.82
CA ARG A 229 -13.02 -16.45 -24.61
C ARG A 229 -14.30 -16.67 -23.80
N ILE A 230 -15.44 -16.36 -24.42
CA ILE A 230 -16.77 -16.62 -23.83
C ILE A 230 -17.08 -18.13 -23.82
N THR A 231 -16.48 -18.89 -24.73
CA THR A 231 -16.56 -20.35 -24.78
C THR A 231 -15.17 -20.94 -24.98
N GLU A 232 -14.90 -22.14 -24.45
CA GLU A 232 -13.56 -22.76 -24.47
C GLU A 232 -12.89 -22.79 -25.87
N LYS A 233 -13.69 -22.92 -26.93
CA LYS A 233 -13.22 -22.96 -28.33
C LYS A 233 -13.60 -21.72 -29.15
N GLY A 234 -14.24 -20.73 -28.53
CA GLY A 234 -14.70 -19.52 -29.19
C GLY A 234 -13.61 -18.46 -29.39
N PRO A 235 -13.94 -17.34 -30.08
CA PRO A 235 -13.07 -16.19 -30.17
C PRO A 235 -12.97 -15.45 -28.84
N LEU A 236 -11.96 -14.57 -28.73
CA LEU A 236 -11.89 -13.57 -27.67
C LEU A 236 -13.06 -12.58 -27.79
N SER A 237 -13.52 -12.05 -26.66
CA SER A 237 -14.54 -11.01 -26.65
C SER A 237 -13.92 -9.65 -26.90
N SER A 238 -14.48 -8.85 -27.81
CA SER A 238 -14.07 -7.45 -27.94
C SER A 238 -14.63 -6.56 -26.83
N VAL A 239 -15.78 -6.94 -26.26
CA VAL A 239 -16.43 -6.19 -25.17
C VAL A 239 -16.13 -6.87 -23.84
N LEU A 240 -15.82 -6.08 -22.82
CA LEU A 240 -15.50 -6.56 -21.48
C LEU A 240 -16.63 -7.46 -20.93
N GLN A 241 -16.26 -8.66 -20.51
CA GLN A 241 -17.15 -9.61 -19.84
C GLN A 241 -16.84 -9.68 -18.36
N GLU A 242 -17.81 -10.13 -17.56
CA GLU A 242 -17.63 -10.47 -16.17
C GLU A 242 -18.31 -11.79 -15.81
N VAL A 243 -17.74 -12.52 -14.85
CA VAL A 243 -18.30 -13.77 -14.34
C VAL A 243 -18.18 -13.83 -12.83
N GLN A 244 -19.25 -14.31 -12.19
CA GLN A 244 -19.28 -14.55 -10.77
C GLN A 244 -18.89 -15.99 -10.43
N LEU A 245 -17.94 -16.15 -9.51
CA LEU A 245 -17.38 -17.42 -9.06
C LEU A 245 -17.40 -17.50 -7.53
N ASN A 246 -17.71 -18.69 -7.00
CA ASN A 246 -17.63 -18.96 -5.58
C ASN A 246 -16.21 -19.36 -5.20
N LEU A 247 -15.64 -18.78 -4.14
CA LEU A 247 -14.41 -19.31 -3.57
C LEU A 247 -14.59 -20.74 -3.10
N LEU A 248 -13.63 -21.60 -3.42
CA LEU A 248 -13.57 -22.96 -2.91
C LEU A 248 -12.76 -23.01 -1.62
N GLU A 249 -13.08 -23.99 -0.79
CA GLU A 249 -12.22 -24.37 0.33
C GLU A 249 -10.88 -24.89 -0.18
N GLN A 250 -9.79 -24.54 0.52
CA GLN A 250 -8.43 -24.88 0.12
C GLN A 250 -8.19 -26.40 0.05
N SER A 251 -8.81 -27.16 0.96
CA SER A 251 -8.80 -28.63 0.98
C SER A 251 -9.39 -29.21 -0.31
N ASN A 252 -10.55 -28.70 -0.74
CA ASN A 252 -11.25 -29.12 -1.96
C ASN A 252 -10.48 -28.70 -3.22
N CYS A 253 -9.96 -27.47 -3.26
CA CYS A 253 -9.09 -27.00 -4.33
C CYS A 253 -7.90 -27.95 -4.52
N LYS A 254 -7.18 -28.25 -3.44
CA LYS A 254 -6.05 -29.19 -3.43
C LYS A 254 -6.47 -30.59 -3.90
N HIS A 255 -7.60 -31.11 -3.41
CA HIS A 255 -8.10 -32.43 -3.82
C HIS A 255 -8.33 -32.51 -5.32
N VAL A 256 -9.02 -31.52 -5.90
CA VAL A 256 -9.31 -31.49 -7.34
C VAL A 256 -8.04 -31.36 -8.16
N LEU A 257 -7.11 -30.48 -7.77
CA LEU A 257 -5.85 -30.30 -8.48
C LEU A 257 -4.97 -31.55 -8.46
N GLN A 258 -4.99 -32.33 -7.37
CA GLN A 258 -4.30 -33.63 -7.30
C GLN A 258 -4.85 -34.65 -8.30
N THR A 259 -6.13 -34.57 -8.68
CA THR A 259 -6.69 -35.43 -9.75
C THR A 259 -6.17 -35.08 -11.15
N LEU A 260 -5.60 -33.88 -11.31
CA LEU A 260 -5.10 -33.36 -12.58
C LEU A 260 -3.59 -33.45 -12.66
N ARG A 261 -2.89 -33.15 -11.56
CA ARG A 261 -1.44 -33.24 -11.42
C ARG A 261 -1.06 -34.03 -10.17
N PRO A 262 -1.05 -35.37 -10.24
CA PRO A 262 -0.60 -36.21 -9.14
C PRO A 262 0.87 -35.88 -8.79
N GLY A 263 1.19 -35.73 -7.50
CA GLY A 263 2.56 -35.48 -7.04
C GLY A 263 2.95 -34.00 -6.82
N GLN A 264 2.08 -33.04 -7.20
CA GLN A 264 2.28 -31.63 -6.84
C GLN A 264 2.16 -31.45 -5.31
N LYS A 265 3.24 -31.02 -4.65
CA LYS A 265 3.29 -30.85 -3.18
C LYS A 265 3.00 -29.41 -2.72
N ILE A 266 3.40 -28.42 -3.52
CA ILE A 266 3.28 -27.00 -3.20
C ILE A 266 2.14 -26.40 -4.02
N PHE A 267 1.22 -25.72 -3.33
CA PHE A 267 0.09 -24.99 -3.91
C PHE A 267 0.12 -23.57 -3.36
N THR A 268 0.45 -22.60 -4.24
CA THR A 268 0.39 -21.17 -3.95
C THR A 268 -0.84 -20.54 -4.59
N VAL A 269 -1.93 -21.30 -4.58
CA VAL A 269 -3.12 -21.03 -5.38
C VAL A 269 -4.36 -21.17 -4.53
N LEU A 270 -5.40 -20.46 -4.93
CA LEU A 270 -6.78 -20.64 -4.49
C LEU A 270 -7.63 -21.03 -5.71
N CYS A 271 -8.81 -21.57 -5.45
CA CYS A 271 -9.74 -21.96 -6.52
C CYS A 271 -11.07 -21.22 -6.39
N ALA A 272 -11.70 -20.91 -7.52
CA ALA A 272 -13.06 -20.40 -7.56
C ALA A 272 -13.87 -21.04 -8.69
N GLY A 273 -15.16 -21.28 -8.45
CA GLY A 273 -16.07 -21.83 -9.46
C GLY A 273 -17.15 -22.76 -8.91
N ARG A 274 -17.85 -23.45 -9.81
CA ARG A 274 -18.91 -24.41 -9.48
C ARG A 274 -18.53 -25.80 -9.96
N GLU A 275 -18.77 -26.82 -9.14
CA GLU A 275 -18.39 -28.20 -9.43
C GLU A 275 -19.01 -28.78 -10.71
N ASN A 276 -20.24 -28.37 -11.02
CA ASN A 276 -20.92 -28.70 -12.27
C ASN A 276 -20.35 -27.95 -13.49
N GLY A 277 -19.38 -27.06 -13.31
CA GLY A 277 -18.83 -26.20 -14.35
C GLY A 277 -19.81 -25.09 -14.77
N GLY A 278 -19.73 -24.70 -16.04
CA GLY A 278 -20.60 -23.72 -16.70
C GLY A 278 -20.26 -22.25 -16.43
N ARG A 279 -19.36 -21.94 -15.49
CA ARG A 279 -18.83 -20.59 -15.22
C ARG A 279 -17.37 -20.69 -14.84
N ASP A 280 -16.53 -19.90 -15.48
CA ASP A 280 -15.07 -19.90 -15.26
C ASP A 280 -14.43 -18.66 -15.89
N ALA A 281 -13.23 -18.33 -15.45
CA ALA A 281 -12.32 -17.49 -16.24
C ALA A 281 -11.72 -18.35 -17.37
N CYS A 282 -11.48 -17.77 -18.53
CA CYS A 282 -11.04 -18.53 -19.70
C CYS A 282 -9.79 -17.93 -20.35
N GLN A 283 -9.33 -18.52 -21.45
CA GLN A 283 -8.14 -18.03 -22.14
C GLN A 283 -8.33 -16.57 -22.56
N GLY A 284 -7.34 -15.73 -22.22
CA GLY A 284 -7.36 -14.27 -22.37
C GLY A 284 -7.58 -13.53 -21.05
N ASP A 285 -8.24 -14.15 -20.07
CA ASP A 285 -8.42 -13.53 -18.73
C ASP A 285 -7.18 -13.68 -17.83
N SER A 286 -6.19 -14.47 -18.27
CA SER A 286 -4.91 -14.71 -17.58
C SER A 286 -4.28 -13.40 -17.09
N GLY A 287 -3.88 -13.37 -15.82
CA GLY A 287 -3.30 -12.20 -15.17
C GLY A 287 -4.30 -11.19 -14.62
N GLY A 288 -5.59 -11.28 -15.00
CA GLY A 288 -6.65 -10.46 -14.42
C GLY A 288 -6.95 -10.82 -12.96
N PRO A 289 -7.46 -9.87 -12.15
CA PRO A 289 -7.72 -10.10 -10.73
C PRO A 289 -9.02 -10.90 -10.49
N LEU A 290 -8.99 -11.79 -9.51
CA LEU A 290 -10.19 -12.30 -8.85
C LEU A 290 -10.57 -11.34 -7.72
N LEU A 291 -11.73 -10.73 -7.84
CA LEU A 291 -12.17 -9.63 -6.99
C LEU A 291 -13.22 -10.12 -6.01
N CYS A 292 -12.95 -10.01 -4.72
CA CYS A 292 -13.95 -10.30 -3.68
C CYS A 292 -14.39 -9.00 -3.00
N PRO A 293 -15.67 -8.90 -2.60
CA PRO A 293 -16.16 -7.78 -1.82
C PRO A 293 -15.60 -7.85 -0.39
N ARG A 294 -15.13 -6.72 0.13
CA ARG A 294 -14.80 -6.51 1.53
C ARG A 294 -15.96 -5.82 2.25
N ALA A 295 -16.05 -5.99 3.57
CA ALA A 295 -17.13 -5.45 4.41
C ALA A 295 -17.25 -3.90 4.34
N ASP A 296 -16.17 -3.20 4.00
CA ASP A 296 -16.11 -1.74 3.81
C ASP A 296 -16.65 -1.28 2.43
N GLY A 297 -17.11 -2.21 1.60
CA GLY A 297 -17.62 -1.96 0.25
C GLY A 297 -16.53 -1.86 -0.82
N CYS A 298 -15.26 -2.09 -0.48
CA CYS A 298 -14.16 -2.10 -1.45
C CYS A 298 -14.03 -3.45 -2.15
N TRP A 299 -13.55 -3.42 -3.40
CA TRP A 299 -13.14 -4.60 -4.15
C TRP A 299 -11.67 -4.93 -3.94
N VAL A 300 -11.41 -6.18 -3.59
CA VAL A 300 -10.08 -6.67 -3.21
C VAL A 300 -9.62 -7.75 -4.19
N ALA A 301 -8.41 -7.59 -4.74
CA ALA A 301 -7.79 -8.61 -5.57
C ALA A 301 -7.22 -9.74 -4.71
N VAL A 302 -8.03 -10.76 -4.43
CA VAL A 302 -7.61 -11.91 -3.61
C VAL A 302 -6.82 -12.95 -4.41
N GLY A 303 -6.99 -12.94 -5.74
CA GLY A 303 -6.35 -13.88 -6.64
C GLY A 303 -5.92 -13.25 -7.95
N VAL A 304 -4.98 -13.89 -8.65
CA VAL A 304 -4.59 -13.56 -10.03
C VAL A 304 -4.90 -14.75 -10.93
N THR A 305 -5.64 -14.54 -12.00
CA THR A 305 -6.06 -15.60 -12.94
C THR A 305 -4.83 -16.30 -13.52
N SER A 306 -4.66 -17.59 -13.25
CA SER A 306 -3.44 -18.34 -13.58
C SER A 306 -3.70 -19.51 -14.52
N TRP A 307 -4.57 -20.45 -14.11
CA TRP A 307 -4.70 -21.72 -14.82
C TRP A 307 -6.10 -22.32 -14.74
N GLY A 308 -6.38 -23.29 -15.61
CA GLY A 308 -7.59 -24.10 -15.61
C GLY A 308 -7.49 -25.26 -16.61
N LYS A 309 -8.19 -26.37 -16.34
CA LYS A 309 -8.33 -27.48 -17.28
C LYS A 309 -9.64 -27.32 -18.07
N GLY A 310 -9.51 -26.73 -19.26
CA GLY A 310 -10.65 -26.25 -20.03
C GLY A 310 -11.19 -24.95 -19.46
N CYS A 311 -12.40 -24.54 -19.89
CA CYS A 311 -13.09 -23.39 -19.32
C CYS A 311 -14.50 -23.81 -18.90
N GLY A 312 -14.78 -23.80 -17.60
CA GLY A 312 -16.10 -24.15 -17.07
C GLY A 312 -16.43 -25.64 -17.24
N ARG A 313 -15.42 -26.50 -17.31
CA ARG A 313 -15.63 -27.95 -17.33
C ARG A 313 -15.93 -28.45 -15.92
N SER A 314 -16.97 -29.28 -15.79
CA SER A 314 -17.26 -29.94 -14.52
C SER A 314 -16.11 -30.83 -14.07
N TRP A 315 -15.71 -30.71 -12.81
CA TRP A 315 -14.74 -31.59 -12.16
C TRP A 315 -15.38 -32.70 -11.30
N ASN A 316 -16.71 -32.82 -11.33
CA ASN A 316 -17.42 -33.97 -10.75
C ASN A 316 -16.81 -35.27 -11.26
N ASN A 317 -16.55 -36.22 -10.36
CA ASN A 317 -16.07 -37.56 -10.70
C ASN A 317 -14.82 -37.55 -11.60
N ASN A 318 -13.93 -36.55 -11.45
CA ASN A 318 -12.69 -36.44 -12.23
C ASN A 318 -11.85 -37.72 -12.23
N LYS A 319 -11.85 -38.47 -11.13
CA LYS A 319 -11.13 -39.74 -10.99
C LYS A 319 -11.56 -40.79 -12.02
N ILE A 320 -12.84 -40.79 -12.40
CA ILE A 320 -13.44 -41.76 -13.34
C ILE A 320 -13.38 -41.23 -14.78
N LYS A 321 -13.30 -39.91 -14.97
CA LYS A 321 -13.19 -39.29 -16.29
C LYS A 321 -11.82 -39.55 -16.93
N PRO A 322 -11.76 -39.81 -18.25
CA PRO A 322 -10.49 -39.80 -18.98
C PRO A 322 -9.85 -38.41 -18.90
N SER A 323 -8.52 -38.34 -18.94
CA SER A 323 -7.75 -37.09 -18.75
C SER A 323 -8.16 -35.94 -19.68
N SER A 324 -8.62 -36.26 -20.89
CA SER A 324 -9.11 -35.29 -21.88
C SER A 324 -10.45 -34.65 -21.51
N ARG A 325 -11.28 -35.30 -20.67
CA ARG A 325 -12.61 -34.83 -20.25
C ARG A 325 -12.66 -34.35 -18.79
N ARG A 326 -11.56 -34.43 -18.05
CA ARG A 326 -11.45 -33.84 -16.71
C ARG A 326 -11.60 -32.32 -16.79
N GLY A 327 -12.16 -31.73 -15.75
CA GLY A 327 -12.28 -30.29 -15.55
C GLY A 327 -11.53 -29.83 -14.31
N SER A 328 -11.50 -28.52 -14.08
CA SER A 328 -11.04 -27.91 -12.83
C SER A 328 -11.94 -26.72 -12.49
N PRO A 329 -11.92 -26.24 -11.24
CA PRO A 329 -12.26 -24.85 -10.97
C PRO A 329 -11.28 -23.91 -11.70
N GLY A 330 -11.63 -22.63 -11.76
CA GLY A 330 -10.66 -21.59 -12.07
C GLY A 330 -9.59 -21.57 -10.98
N VAL A 331 -8.32 -21.57 -11.40
CA VAL A 331 -7.16 -21.57 -10.50
C VAL A 331 -6.52 -20.21 -10.54
N PHE A 332 -6.38 -19.61 -9.36
CA PHE A 332 -5.85 -18.27 -9.19
C PHE A 332 -4.64 -18.33 -8.28
N THR A 333 -3.60 -17.56 -8.58
CA THR A 333 -2.49 -17.35 -7.66
C THR A 333 -3.01 -16.60 -6.43
N ASP A 334 -2.76 -17.13 -5.24
CA ASP A 334 -3.28 -16.57 -3.98
C ASP A 334 -2.49 -15.31 -3.58
N VAL A 335 -3.11 -14.14 -3.73
CA VAL A 335 -2.45 -12.85 -3.49
C VAL A 335 -2.03 -12.70 -2.02
N LEU A 336 -2.78 -13.26 -1.08
CA LEU A 336 -2.46 -13.20 0.36
C LEU A 336 -1.08 -13.79 0.64
N LEU A 337 -0.72 -14.90 -0.02
CA LEU A 337 0.58 -15.55 0.14
C LEU A 337 1.75 -14.71 -0.41
N PHE A 338 1.46 -13.74 -1.29
CA PHE A 338 2.45 -12.91 -1.96
C PHE A 338 2.44 -11.45 -1.52
N LEU A 339 1.61 -11.07 -0.55
CA LEU A 339 1.50 -9.68 -0.09
C LEU A 339 2.85 -9.07 0.29
N SER A 340 3.67 -9.79 1.05
CA SER A 340 4.98 -9.29 1.46
C SER A 340 5.91 -9.06 0.26
N TRP A 341 5.88 -9.98 -0.72
CA TRP A 341 6.65 -9.84 -1.95
C TRP A 341 6.16 -8.67 -2.81
N ILE A 342 4.84 -8.52 -2.97
CA ILE A 342 4.24 -7.39 -3.70
C ILE A 342 4.67 -6.08 -3.05
N LYS A 343 4.41 -5.91 -1.75
CA LYS A 343 4.71 -4.68 -1.00
C LYS A 343 6.21 -4.34 -1.02
N SER A 344 7.10 -5.33 -0.87
CA SER A 344 8.55 -5.11 -0.95
C SER A 344 8.98 -4.58 -2.33
N ASN A 345 8.42 -5.12 -3.41
CA ASN A 345 8.80 -4.72 -4.76
C ASN A 345 8.24 -3.38 -5.18
N LEU A 346 7.05 -3.03 -4.73
CA LEU A 346 6.51 -1.68 -4.90
C LEU A 346 7.37 -0.62 -4.19
N ARG A 347 8.17 -1.00 -3.18
CA ARG A 347 9.07 -0.12 -2.42
C ARG A 347 10.47 0.04 -2.99
N LYS A 348 11.08 -1.05 -3.50
CA LYS A 348 12.47 -1.04 -3.98
C LYS A 348 12.73 -0.03 -5.13
N GLU A 349 11.69 0.38 -5.84
CA GLU A 349 11.76 1.34 -6.96
C GLU A 349 11.29 2.76 -6.59
N LEU A 350 10.88 2.99 -5.32
CA LEU A 350 10.56 4.32 -4.78
C LEU A 350 11.80 5.09 -4.28
N ASN A 351 13.02 4.58 -4.53
CA ASN A 351 14.29 5.27 -4.27
C ASN A 351 14.61 6.39 -5.28
N ILE A 352 13.58 7.08 -5.78
CA ILE A 352 13.69 8.37 -6.48
C ILE A 352 12.64 9.31 -5.88
N GLY A 353 13.09 10.14 -4.94
CA GLY A 353 12.57 11.48 -4.64
C GLY A 353 11.07 11.66 -4.38
N ALA A 354 10.74 11.73 -3.09
CA ALA A 354 9.71 12.57 -2.48
C ALA A 354 8.22 12.43 -2.91
N ASP A 355 7.39 12.32 -1.88
CA ASP A 355 5.96 12.69 -1.84
C ASP A 355 4.90 11.59 -2.05
N ARG A 356 4.95 10.54 -1.20
CA ARG A 356 3.75 9.81 -0.71
C ARG A 356 4.03 9.29 0.70
N SER A 357 3.47 9.91 1.75
CA SER A 357 3.68 9.43 3.12
C SER A 357 2.93 8.10 3.34
N LEU A 358 3.69 7.01 3.49
CA LEU A 358 3.19 5.69 3.92
C LEU A 358 3.07 5.59 5.45
N CYS A 359 3.54 6.63 6.12
CA CYS A 359 3.54 6.82 7.56
C CYS A 359 2.87 8.18 7.85
N SER A 360 2.15 8.29 8.96
CA SER A 360 1.54 9.56 9.41
C SER A 360 2.57 10.53 10.02
N VAL A 361 3.78 10.05 10.26
CA VAL A 361 4.91 10.83 10.76
C VAL A 361 6.04 10.87 9.74
N HIS A 362 7.01 11.75 9.98
CA HIS A 362 8.23 11.79 9.19
C HIS A 362 9.07 10.53 9.45
N ASP A 363 9.21 9.70 8.43
CA ASP A 363 10.08 8.52 8.43
C ASP A 363 11.28 8.73 7.48
N GLY A 364 12.27 7.83 7.54
CA GLY A 364 13.52 7.91 6.78
C GLY A 364 14.77 7.99 7.67
N VAL A 365 15.81 8.66 7.17
CA VAL A 365 17.09 8.78 7.88
C VAL A 365 16.94 9.70 9.08
N VAL A 366 17.34 9.23 10.25
CA VAL A 366 17.36 10.02 11.49
C VAL A 366 18.79 10.49 11.75
N PRO A 367 19.07 11.79 11.68
CA PRO A 367 20.43 12.32 11.85
C PRO A 367 20.83 12.36 13.33
N GLY A 368 22.14 12.25 13.59
CA GLY A 368 22.73 12.40 14.93
C GLY A 368 23.00 11.07 15.65
N SER A 369 23.81 11.14 16.70
CA SER A 369 24.12 10.00 17.57
C SER A 369 23.09 9.81 18.69
N GLU A 370 22.10 10.68 18.81
CA GLU A 370 20.98 10.53 19.75
C GLU A 370 19.70 11.14 19.17
N GLY A 371 18.56 10.64 19.62
CA GLY A 371 17.26 11.20 19.23
C GLY A 371 16.08 10.33 19.62
N ILE A 372 14.88 10.82 19.30
CA ILE A 372 13.62 10.13 19.55
C ILE A 372 12.91 9.87 18.24
N ILE A 373 12.54 8.62 17.99
CA ILE A 373 11.54 8.26 16.98
C ILE A 373 10.22 7.93 17.68
N LYS A 374 9.12 8.42 17.13
CA LYS A 374 7.80 8.18 17.71
C LYS A 374 6.73 8.08 16.64
N ASN A 375 5.67 7.34 16.96
CA ASN A 375 4.45 7.28 16.16
C ASN A 375 3.28 7.01 17.12
N PRO A 376 2.23 7.84 17.15
CA PRO A 376 1.97 9.05 16.36
C PRO A 376 2.83 10.27 16.76
N ALA A 377 2.79 11.33 15.95
CA ALA A 377 3.58 12.54 16.18
C ALA A 377 3.14 13.32 17.44
N HIS A 378 1.86 13.25 17.79
CA HIS A 378 1.28 14.00 18.91
C HIS A 378 0.83 13.04 20.03
N PRO A 379 1.13 13.36 21.31
CA PRO A 379 0.66 12.57 22.44
C PRO A 379 -0.88 12.50 22.49
N GLY A 380 -1.41 11.37 22.96
CA GLY A 380 -2.86 11.17 23.13
C GLY A 380 -3.61 10.80 21.85
N GLN A 381 -2.90 10.63 20.73
CA GLN A 381 -3.45 10.02 19.51
C GLN A 381 -3.09 8.54 19.44
N SER A 382 -3.85 7.77 18.65
CA SER A 382 -3.44 6.44 18.23
C SER A 382 -2.78 6.53 16.85
N TYR A 383 -1.83 5.63 16.57
CA TYR A 383 -1.30 5.50 15.21
C TYR A 383 -2.41 5.07 14.25
N ASN A 384 -2.29 5.37 12.94
CA ASN A 384 -3.29 4.90 11.99
C ASN A 384 -3.05 3.44 11.61
N ASN A 385 -4.14 2.80 11.21
CA ASN A 385 -4.11 1.52 10.52
C ASN A 385 -3.42 1.64 9.14
N ASN A 386 -2.81 0.55 8.68
CA ASN A 386 -2.09 0.40 7.41
C ASN A 386 -0.84 1.27 7.26
N GLU A 387 -0.29 1.75 8.36
CA GLU A 387 0.95 2.50 8.34
C GLU A 387 2.13 1.56 8.14
N MET A 388 3.11 2.06 7.40
CA MET A 388 4.44 1.53 7.54
C MET A 388 5.44 2.66 7.60
N CYS A 389 6.11 2.75 8.74
CA CYS A 389 7.13 3.74 9.02
C CYS A 389 8.49 3.04 9.06
N LEU A 390 9.50 3.67 8.47
CA LEU A 390 10.86 3.14 8.41
C LEU A 390 11.86 4.19 8.87
N TRP A 391 12.58 3.93 9.96
CA TRP A 391 13.66 4.81 10.41
C TRP A 391 15.01 4.14 10.22
N SER A 392 15.93 4.85 9.57
CA SER A 392 17.33 4.47 9.46
C SER A 392 18.14 5.28 10.47
N ILE A 393 18.57 4.62 11.54
CA ILE A 393 19.38 5.24 12.60
C ILE A 393 20.83 4.86 12.35
N GLN A 394 21.70 5.86 12.31
CA GLN A 394 23.13 5.70 12.13
C GLN A 394 23.89 6.50 13.18
N VAL A 395 24.77 5.82 13.92
CA VAL A 395 25.65 6.43 14.95
C VAL A 395 27.08 6.49 14.45
N ALA A 396 28.00 7.06 15.23
CA ALA A 396 29.38 7.19 14.79
C ALA A 396 30.04 5.81 14.62
N ALA A 397 30.96 5.72 13.66
CA ALA A 397 31.69 4.48 13.42
C ALA A 397 32.51 4.10 14.66
N GLY A 398 32.18 2.95 15.26
CA GLY A 398 32.83 2.47 16.48
C GLY A 398 31.93 2.50 17.72
N GLU A 399 30.78 3.17 17.67
CA GLU A 399 29.77 3.14 18.73
C GLU A 399 28.84 1.92 18.59
N HIS A 400 28.16 1.58 19.67
CA HIS A 400 27.01 0.67 19.71
C HIS A 400 25.72 1.48 19.73
N ILE A 401 24.61 0.90 19.27
CA ILE A 401 23.30 1.57 19.31
C ILE A 401 22.51 1.02 20.48
N LEU A 402 22.12 1.90 21.40
CA LEU A 402 21.19 1.61 22.47
C LEU A 402 19.79 2.12 22.08
N LEU A 403 18.78 1.26 22.17
CA LEU A 403 17.37 1.63 22.03
C LEU A 403 16.65 1.50 23.37
N GLU A 404 15.99 2.57 23.79
CA GLU A 404 15.19 2.64 25.00
C GLU A 404 13.75 2.97 24.65
N PHE A 405 12.84 2.07 25.03
CA PHE A 405 11.41 2.20 24.76
C PHE A 405 10.77 2.99 25.89
N ILE A 406 10.46 4.26 25.63
CA ILE A 406 9.86 5.18 26.60
C ILE A 406 8.35 4.91 26.68
N GLU A 407 7.71 4.85 25.52
CA GLU A 407 6.28 4.56 25.38
C GLU A 407 6.11 3.39 24.43
N PHE A 408 5.17 2.49 24.72
CA PHE A 408 4.89 1.35 23.87
C PHE A 408 3.50 0.77 24.13
N ASP A 409 2.62 0.94 23.16
CA ASP A 409 1.28 0.39 23.11
C ASP A 409 0.89 0.11 21.65
N LEU A 410 1.15 -1.13 21.23
CA LEU A 410 0.75 -1.68 19.95
C LEU A 410 -0.27 -2.80 20.14
N GLU A 411 -1.05 -3.14 19.11
CA GLU A 411 -1.94 -4.30 19.14
C GLU A 411 -1.21 -5.53 19.67
N ASN A 412 -1.81 -6.21 20.64
CA ASN A 412 -1.22 -7.38 21.24
C ASN A 412 -1.63 -8.65 20.48
N ASP A 413 -0.64 -9.30 19.87
CA ASP A 413 -0.78 -10.64 19.29
C ASP A 413 0.32 -11.57 19.81
N THR A 414 -0.02 -12.85 19.98
CA THR A 414 0.89 -13.91 20.45
C THR A 414 2.21 -14.01 19.70
N GLN A 415 2.26 -13.62 18.43
CA GLN A 415 3.46 -13.66 17.59
C GLN A 415 3.78 -12.30 16.94
N CYS A 416 3.11 -11.24 17.38
CA CYS A 416 3.23 -9.89 16.81
C CYS A 416 3.07 -9.89 15.29
N TYR A 417 2.05 -10.59 14.76
CA TYR A 417 1.77 -10.60 13.33
C TYR A 417 0.94 -9.41 12.85
N SER A 418 0.13 -8.85 13.75
CA SER A 418 -0.63 -7.63 13.53
C SER A 418 0.29 -6.42 13.64
N ASP A 419 0.03 -5.51 14.57
CA ASP A 419 0.84 -4.32 14.77
C ASP A 419 2.15 -4.68 15.46
N HIS A 420 3.25 -4.29 14.83
CA HIS A 420 4.56 -4.65 15.36
C HIS A 420 5.64 -3.69 14.95
N LEU A 421 6.62 -3.58 15.84
CA LEU A 421 7.87 -2.89 15.61
C LEU A 421 8.99 -3.90 15.48
N THR A 422 9.74 -3.87 14.38
CA THR A 422 10.87 -4.75 14.11
C THR A 422 12.16 -3.96 14.00
N VAL A 423 13.20 -4.42 14.66
CA VAL A 423 14.56 -3.84 14.56
C VAL A 423 15.44 -4.77 13.73
N TYR A 424 16.07 -4.22 12.71
CA TYR A 424 16.99 -4.90 11.80
C TYR A 424 18.39 -4.30 11.87
N VAL A 425 19.39 -5.14 11.69
CA VAL A 425 20.80 -4.79 11.51
C VAL A 425 21.26 -5.33 10.15
N ASP A 426 22.15 -4.61 9.47
CA ASP A 426 22.75 -5.02 8.19
C ASP A 426 21.70 -5.48 7.15
N GLU A 427 20.71 -4.61 6.90
CA GLU A 427 19.56 -4.74 5.97
C GLU A 427 18.55 -5.87 6.27
N ASP A 428 18.95 -7.05 6.74
CA ASP A 428 18.08 -8.23 6.85
C ASP A 428 18.14 -8.97 8.20
N ARG A 429 19.13 -8.70 9.07
CA ARG A 429 19.27 -9.42 10.35
C ARG A 429 18.33 -8.85 11.40
N ARG A 430 17.21 -9.54 11.64
CA ARG A 430 16.23 -9.17 12.68
C ARG A 430 16.80 -9.37 14.08
N ILE A 431 16.87 -8.29 14.86
CA ILE A 431 17.24 -8.30 16.29
C ILE A 431 16.05 -8.66 17.16
N GLY A 432 14.89 -8.05 16.88
CA GLY A 432 13.69 -8.26 17.67
C GLY A 432 12.44 -7.80 16.94
N ARG A 433 11.31 -8.35 17.37
CA ARG A 433 9.97 -7.95 16.95
C ARG A 433 9.12 -7.78 18.21
N PHE A 434 8.45 -6.64 18.32
CA PHE A 434 7.81 -6.20 19.55
C PHE A 434 6.36 -5.76 19.26
N CYS A 435 5.45 -6.08 20.16
CA CYS A 435 4.04 -5.66 20.15
C CYS A 435 3.45 -5.75 21.56
N GLY A 436 2.22 -5.26 21.76
CA GLY A 436 1.55 -5.23 23.06
C GLY A 436 1.64 -3.89 23.79
N GLY A 437 1.00 -3.84 24.96
CA GLY A 437 0.77 -2.61 25.74
C GLY A 437 1.83 -2.26 26.78
N GLN A 438 3.03 -2.86 26.73
CA GLN A 438 4.10 -2.62 27.70
C GLN A 438 5.44 -2.43 26.99
N PRO A 439 6.28 -1.46 27.40
CA PRO A 439 7.61 -1.28 26.83
C PRO A 439 8.48 -2.52 26.95
N PRO A 440 9.11 -2.99 25.85
CA PRO A 440 10.09 -4.06 25.92
C PRO A 440 11.37 -3.58 26.64
N PRO A 441 12.22 -4.50 27.12
CA PRO A 441 13.52 -4.15 27.69
C PRO A 441 14.39 -3.39 26.69
N PRO A 442 15.26 -2.48 27.16
CA PRO A 442 16.23 -1.80 26.30
C PRO A 442 17.06 -2.77 25.46
N VAL A 443 17.37 -2.38 24.23
CA VAL A 443 18.08 -3.22 23.25
C VAL A 443 19.42 -2.58 22.93
N LEU A 444 20.52 -3.21 23.36
CA LEU A 444 21.88 -2.82 22.99
C LEU A 444 22.35 -3.62 21.77
N ILE A 445 22.73 -2.90 20.72
CA ILE A 445 23.11 -3.45 19.42
C ILE A 445 24.59 -3.16 19.21
N GLY A 446 25.41 -4.17 19.49
CA GLY A 446 26.86 -4.11 19.27
C GLY A 446 27.27 -4.56 17.87
N GLY A 447 28.42 -4.07 17.40
CA GLY A 447 29.08 -4.53 16.17
C GLY A 447 28.52 -3.97 14.86
N SER A 448 27.48 -3.15 14.88
CA SER A 448 27.00 -2.39 13.72
C SER A 448 26.64 -0.97 14.16
N HIS A 449 27.01 0.02 13.36
CA HIS A 449 26.75 1.45 13.61
C HIS A 449 25.48 1.93 12.89
N SER A 450 24.69 1.01 12.32
CA SER A 450 23.48 1.34 11.57
C SER A 450 22.40 0.30 11.81
N ILE A 451 21.18 0.75 12.07
CA ILE A 451 20.00 -0.11 12.21
C ILE A 451 18.85 0.43 11.38
N THR A 452 17.87 -0.44 11.14
CA THR A 452 16.57 -0.06 10.59
C THR A 452 15.47 -0.42 11.59
N VAL A 453 14.68 0.57 12.00
CA VAL A 453 13.48 0.36 12.82
C VAL A 453 12.27 0.45 11.90
N GLN A 454 11.48 -0.61 11.85
CA GLN A 454 10.28 -0.69 11.02
C GLN A 454 9.06 -0.85 11.91
N PHE A 455 8.11 0.08 11.81
CA PHE A 455 6.78 -0.09 12.38
C PHE A 455 5.78 -0.44 11.27
N VAL A 456 4.91 -1.42 11.54
CA VAL A 456 3.84 -1.83 10.64
C VAL A 456 2.56 -1.93 11.45
N SER A 457 1.49 -1.29 10.98
CA SER A 457 0.13 -1.56 11.47
C SER A 457 -0.74 -2.28 10.45
N ASP A 458 -1.66 -3.10 10.94
CA ASP A 458 -2.70 -3.73 10.17
C ASP A 458 -3.94 -2.82 10.08
N VAL A 459 -5.15 -3.36 9.95
CA VAL A 459 -6.33 -2.60 9.53
C VAL A 459 -7.30 -2.29 10.64
N SER A 460 -7.01 -2.76 11.84
CA SER A 460 -7.85 -2.62 13.01
C SER A 460 -6.98 -2.52 14.27
N SER A 461 -7.62 -2.23 15.39
CA SER A 461 -6.99 -2.33 16.72
C SER A 461 -5.72 -1.50 16.89
N THR A 462 -5.86 -0.19 16.94
CA THR A 462 -4.71 0.70 17.20
C THR A 462 -4.49 0.88 18.69
N GLY A 463 -3.23 0.93 19.13
CA GLY A 463 -2.83 1.43 20.45
C GLY A 463 -2.40 2.90 20.43
N ALA A 464 -1.86 3.38 21.55
CA ALA A 464 -1.29 4.73 21.67
C ALA A 464 0.02 4.91 20.90
N GLY A 465 0.65 3.82 20.43
CA GLY A 465 1.87 3.87 19.64
C GLY A 465 3.13 3.72 20.46
N PHE A 466 4.22 4.38 20.05
CA PHE A 466 5.50 4.24 20.73
C PHE A 466 6.35 5.50 20.64
N ALA A 467 7.29 5.59 21.58
CA ALA A 467 8.42 6.50 21.55
C ALA A 467 9.68 5.72 21.93
N ILE A 468 10.68 5.76 21.05
CA ILE A 468 11.97 5.10 21.24
C ILE A 468 13.05 6.17 21.23
N GLN A 469 13.76 6.28 22.34
CA GLN A 469 15.00 7.03 22.43
C GLN A 469 16.14 6.14 21.97
N PHE A 470 17.02 6.68 21.13
CA PHE A 470 18.25 6.00 20.74
C PHE A 470 19.47 6.82 21.14
N HIS A 471 20.56 6.11 21.43
CA HIS A 471 21.87 6.68 21.73
C HIS A 471 22.99 5.85 21.09
N GLY A 472 23.98 6.52 20.53
CA GLY A 472 25.31 5.99 20.27
C GLY A 472 26.04 5.91 21.61
N VAL A 473 26.47 4.71 21.98
CA VAL A 473 27.19 4.46 23.23
C VAL A 473 28.53 3.82 22.95
N ASP A 474 29.51 4.06 23.83
CA ASP A 474 30.82 3.44 23.72
C ASP A 474 30.75 1.91 23.77
N LYS A 475 31.75 1.24 23.19
CA LYS A 475 31.80 -0.24 23.15
C LYS A 475 31.81 -0.89 24.52
N ASP A 476 32.32 -0.17 25.52
CA ASP A 476 32.43 -0.63 26.90
C ASP A 476 31.17 -0.34 27.72
N TYR A 477 30.14 0.28 27.12
CA TYR A 477 28.87 0.60 27.78
C TYR A 477 28.19 -0.65 28.36
N ARG A 478 27.80 -0.55 29.64
CA ARG A 478 27.04 -1.58 30.35
C ARG A 478 25.74 -0.99 30.88
N PHE A 479 24.66 -1.75 30.75
CA PHE A 479 23.37 -1.38 31.32
C PHE A 479 23.47 -1.09 32.82
N GLY A 480 23.15 0.14 33.23
CA GLY A 480 23.09 0.55 34.62
C GLY A 480 24.39 1.09 35.23
N GLU A 481 25.47 1.25 34.44
CA GLU A 481 26.63 2.03 34.89
C GLU A 481 26.41 3.52 34.57
N LEU A 482 26.16 4.32 35.60
CA LEU A 482 26.15 5.79 35.50
C LEU A 482 27.50 6.26 34.96
N ASN A 483 27.49 6.95 33.84
CA ASN A 483 28.70 7.52 33.24
C ASN A 483 29.34 8.53 34.20
N LEU A 484 30.66 8.44 34.38
CA LEU A 484 31.44 9.37 35.21
C LEU A 484 31.34 10.84 34.75
N SER A 485 30.85 11.10 33.53
CA SER A 485 30.55 12.45 33.03
C SER A 485 29.32 13.11 33.68
N ASP A 486 28.36 12.32 34.18
CA ASP A 486 27.15 12.85 34.84
C ASP A 486 27.47 13.45 36.21
N TRP A 487 28.57 13.04 36.83
CA TRP A 487 29.07 13.64 38.07
C TRP A 487 29.58 15.07 37.88
N PHE A 488 30.11 15.42 36.70
CA PHE A 488 30.60 16.78 36.44
C PHE A 488 29.45 17.80 36.32
N LEU A 489 28.29 17.39 35.81
CA LEU A 489 27.11 18.24 35.71
C LEU A 489 26.36 18.40 37.04
N LEU A 490 26.35 17.37 37.88
CA LEU A 490 25.76 17.45 39.24
C LEU A 490 26.60 18.28 40.22
N LEU A 491 27.92 18.38 40.02
CA LEU A 491 28.79 19.24 40.84
C LEU A 491 28.69 20.74 40.51
N LEU A 492 28.26 21.11 39.29
CA LEU A 492 28.07 22.52 38.92
C LEU A 492 26.72 23.09 39.35
N CYS A 493 25.70 22.25 39.57
CA CYS A 493 24.36 22.69 39.95
C CYS A 493 24.18 22.89 41.46
N THR A 494 25.22 22.66 42.27
CA THR A 494 25.20 22.86 43.74
C THR A 494 26.04 24.05 44.20
N GLN A 495 26.55 24.89 43.29
CA GLN A 495 27.34 26.08 43.62
C GLN A 495 26.91 27.39 42.93
N LEU A 496 25.67 27.53 42.47
CA LEU A 496 25.11 28.82 42.00
C LEU A 496 23.83 29.20 42.73
#